data_AF-T1HVA2-F1
#
_entry.id   AF-T1HVA2-F1
#
_cell.length_a   1.000
_cell.length_b   1.000
_cell.length_c   1.000
_cell.angle_alpha   90.00
_cell.angle_beta   90.00
_cell.angle_gamma   90.00
#
_symmetry.space_group_name_H-M   'P 1'
#
loop_
_entity.id
_entity.type
_entity.pdbx_description
1 polymer ?
#
loop_
_entity_poly.entity_id
_entity_poly.type
_entity_poly.pdbx_seq_one_letter_code
_entity_poly.pdbx_strand_id
1 'polypeptide(L)'
;EFKDFSKYISYIETEGAHKAGLAKIVPPPEWKPRAIGYDLQNIQIQIPAPICQVVTGKQGLYQQINIQKRPMTVTEYHKLASSAKYCTPPHFDYEDLERKYWKNITYNPPIYGADVSGTLTDDEVIHWNINRLGTILDYVNEDYGISIEGVNTAYLYFGMWKTTFAWHTEDMDLYSINYLHFGAPKTWYCIPPEHGRRLERLATGFFPGYSKSCPAFLRHKMTIISPHVLKQYSIPFNKITQEAGEIMITFPYGYHAGFNHGFNCAESTNFATTRWVEYGKRSLQCLCRPDNVKISMDTFVKRFQPERYELWLNGKDFGPHPEDPTKISLAPPPSSSDILCNK
;
A
#
# COMPACT_ATOMS: atom_id res chain seq x y z
N GLU A 1 -19.55 9.32 13.86
CA GLU A 1 -19.13 8.34 12.83
C GLU A 1 -17.68 7.88 13.04
N PHE A 2 -16.72 8.80 13.19
CA PHE A 2 -15.27 8.51 13.30
C PHE A 2 -14.79 7.74 14.56
N LYS A 3 -15.67 7.35 15.50
CA LYS A 3 -15.24 6.67 16.74
C LYS A 3 -14.93 5.18 16.57
N ASP A 4 -15.62 4.53 15.61
CA ASP A 4 -15.53 3.10 15.35
C ASP A 4 -15.02 2.90 13.92
N PHE A 5 -13.76 2.47 13.82
CA PHE A 5 -13.07 2.28 12.55
C PHE A 5 -13.79 1.24 11.69
N SER A 6 -13.97 0.02 12.20
CA SER A 6 -14.56 -1.11 11.48
C SER A 6 -15.99 -0.83 11.00
N LYS A 7 -16.80 -0.15 11.84
CA LYS A 7 -18.15 0.28 11.44
C LYS A 7 -18.12 1.34 10.34
N TYR A 8 -17.17 2.28 10.39
CA TYR A 8 -17.05 3.31 9.36
C TYR A 8 -16.55 2.73 8.03
N ILE A 9 -15.60 1.79 8.06
CA ILE A 9 -15.16 1.05 6.86
C ILE A 9 -16.36 0.31 6.24
N SER A 10 -17.16 -0.38 7.06
CA SER A 10 -18.37 -1.05 6.57
C SER A 10 -19.36 -0.07 5.92
N TYR A 11 -19.54 1.12 6.51
CA TYR A 11 -20.41 2.16 5.96
C TYR A 11 -19.92 2.69 4.60
N ILE A 12 -18.64 3.04 4.45
CA ILE A 12 -18.14 3.51 3.14
C ILE A 12 -18.17 2.40 2.08
N GLU A 13 -18.09 1.13 2.50
CA GLU A 13 -18.32 0.00 1.61
C GLU A 13 -19.77 -0.08 1.13
N THR A 14 -20.77 0.15 1.99
CA THR A 14 -22.18 0.17 1.57
C THR A 14 -22.48 1.31 0.60
N GLU A 15 -21.79 2.44 0.74
CA GLU A 15 -21.85 3.57 -0.21
C GLU A 15 -21.05 3.30 -1.51
N GLY A 16 -20.37 2.16 -1.62
CA GLY A 16 -19.68 1.73 -2.84
C GLY A 16 -18.26 2.26 -3.00
N ALA A 17 -17.63 2.82 -1.96
CA ALA A 17 -16.27 3.36 -2.02
C ALA A 17 -15.23 2.32 -2.50
N HIS A 18 -15.41 1.05 -2.10
CA HIS A 18 -14.55 -0.06 -2.49
C HIS A 18 -14.46 -0.28 -4.01
N LYS A 19 -15.49 0.10 -4.76
CA LYS A 19 -15.52 -0.05 -6.23
C LYS A 19 -14.44 0.79 -6.91
N ALA A 20 -14.02 1.91 -6.32
CA ALA A 20 -12.93 2.72 -6.84
C ALA A 20 -11.54 2.14 -6.51
N GLY A 21 -11.44 1.20 -5.56
CA GLY A 21 -10.18 0.65 -5.05
C GLY A 21 -9.43 1.56 -4.08
N LEU A 22 -9.86 2.81 -3.92
CA LEU A 22 -9.24 3.81 -3.06
C LEU A 22 -10.30 4.82 -2.58
N ALA A 23 -10.24 5.20 -1.31
CA ALA A 23 -11.07 6.26 -0.74
C ALA A 23 -10.23 7.23 0.09
N LYS A 24 -10.66 8.49 0.13
CA LYS A 24 -10.13 9.52 1.01
C LYS A 24 -11.10 9.75 2.16
N ILE A 25 -10.58 9.86 3.38
CA ILE A 25 -11.32 10.23 4.57
C ILE A 25 -10.64 11.46 5.19
N VAL A 26 -11.42 12.52 5.37
CA VAL A 26 -10.98 13.71 6.10
C VAL A 26 -11.44 13.53 7.56
N PRO A 27 -10.52 13.37 8.52
CA PRO A 27 -10.89 13.20 9.92
C PRO A 27 -11.53 14.49 10.47
N PRO A 28 -12.31 14.41 11.56
CA PRO A 28 -12.83 15.58 12.25
C PRO A 28 -11.69 16.53 12.68
N PRO A 29 -11.83 17.86 12.56
CA PRO A 29 -10.75 18.82 12.88
C PRO A 29 -10.22 18.73 14.32
N GLU A 30 -11.04 18.24 15.25
CA GLU A 30 -10.68 18.01 16.65
C GLU A 30 -9.81 16.77 16.86
N TRP A 31 -9.81 15.81 15.93
CA TRP A 31 -8.97 14.62 16.02
C TRP A 31 -7.54 14.97 15.64
N LYS A 32 -6.62 14.78 16.60
CA LYS A 32 -5.20 15.00 16.42
C LYS A 32 -4.46 13.73 16.83
N PRO A 33 -3.76 13.05 15.92
CA PRO A 33 -3.04 11.84 16.27
C PRO A 33 -1.75 12.13 17.06
N ARG A 34 -1.27 13.38 17.08
CA ARG A 34 -0.09 13.80 17.83
C ARG A 34 -0.30 15.17 18.48
N ALA A 35 -0.41 15.21 19.80
CA ALA A 35 -0.75 16.40 20.58
C ALA A 35 0.34 17.47 20.52
N ILE A 36 1.61 17.05 20.60
CA ILE A 36 2.77 17.97 20.59
C ILE A 36 3.12 18.50 19.18
N GLY A 37 2.37 18.09 18.16
CA GLY A 37 2.62 18.48 16.76
C GLY A 37 3.86 17.80 16.15
N TYR A 38 4.42 18.42 15.11
CA TYR A 38 5.45 17.80 14.24
C TYR A 38 6.73 18.63 14.14
N ASP A 39 7.14 19.30 15.22
CA ASP A 39 8.48 19.90 15.26
C ASP A 39 9.53 18.79 15.06
N LEU A 40 10.40 18.96 14.05
CA LEU A 40 11.44 18.00 13.69
C LEU A 40 12.44 17.78 14.83
N GLN A 41 12.64 18.76 15.73
CA GLN A 41 13.50 18.59 16.91
C GLN A 41 12.96 17.53 17.87
N ASN A 42 11.63 17.32 17.86
CA ASN A 42 10.92 16.34 18.68
C ASN A 42 10.71 15.00 17.95
N ILE A 43 11.26 14.82 16.74
CA ILE A 43 11.18 13.57 15.98
C ILE A 43 12.56 12.90 16.01
N GLN A 44 12.81 12.14 17.07
CA GLN A 44 14.07 11.40 17.27
C GLN A 44 14.04 10.03 16.58
N ILE A 45 13.64 10.02 15.31
CA ILE A 45 13.56 8.81 14.49
C ILE A 45 14.80 8.72 13.60
N GLN A 46 15.40 7.53 13.60
CA GLN A 46 16.42 7.16 12.63
C GLN A 46 15.75 6.42 11.46
N ILE A 47 16.10 6.80 10.24
CA ILE A 47 15.74 6.07 9.03
C ILE A 47 16.86 5.04 8.79
N PRO A 48 16.64 3.74 9.08
CA PRO A 48 17.71 2.75 9.09
C PRO A 48 18.19 2.39 7.68
N ALA A 49 17.28 2.29 6.71
CA ALA A 49 17.56 1.81 5.37
C ALA A 49 16.92 2.70 4.28
N PRO A 50 17.30 3.99 4.18
CA PRO A 50 16.77 4.86 3.12
C PRO A 50 17.14 4.30 1.73
N ILE A 51 16.21 4.34 0.79
CA ILE A 51 16.38 3.76 -0.55
C ILE A 51 16.47 4.83 -1.63
N CYS A 52 17.53 4.80 -2.43
CA CYS A 52 17.65 5.62 -3.63
C CYS A 52 16.93 4.94 -4.81
N GLN A 53 15.90 5.58 -5.34
CA GLN A 53 15.02 5.02 -6.35
C GLN A 53 15.51 5.36 -7.75
N VAL A 54 16.24 4.43 -8.38
CA VAL A 54 16.72 4.59 -9.75
C VAL A 54 15.65 4.05 -10.69
N VAL A 55 15.13 4.93 -11.55
CA VAL A 55 14.09 4.58 -12.52
C VAL A 55 14.68 4.54 -13.91
N THR A 56 14.40 3.45 -14.64
CA THR A 56 14.80 3.27 -16.03
C THR A 56 13.58 2.95 -16.89
N GLY A 57 13.57 3.39 -18.15
CA GLY A 57 12.43 3.22 -19.04
C GLY A 57 12.15 4.49 -19.85
N LYS A 58 11.06 4.47 -20.62
CA LYS A 58 10.65 5.57 -21.49
C LYS A 58 9.18 5.47 -21.86
N GLN A 59 8.61 6.56 -22.39
CA GLN A 59 7.25 6.60 -22.93
C GLN A 59 6.18 6.08 -21.96
N GLY A 60 6.32 6.41 -20.67
CA GLY A 60 5.31 6.04 -19.67
C GLY A 60 5.43 4.61 -19.12
N LEU A 61 6.45 3.84 -19.52
CA LEU A 61 6.72 2.49 -19.05
C LEU A 61 8.11 2.46 -18.39
N TYR A 62 8.16 2.15 -17.09
CA TYR A 62 9.39 2.19 -16.32
C TYR A 62 9.53 1.03 -15.34
N GLN A 63 10.77 0.73 -14.99
CA GLN A 63 11.16 -0.15 -13.90
C GLN A 63 12.03 0.64 -12.92
N GLN A 64 11.67 0.53 -11.64
CA GLN A 64 12.39 1.10 -10.53
C GLN A 64 13.28 0.03 -9.88
N ILE A 65 14.51 0.39 -9.54
CA ILE A 65 15.38 -0.38 -8.66
C ILE A 65 15.71 0.45 -7.43
N ASN A 66 15.79 -0.21 -6.28
CA ASN A 66 16.08 0.43 -5.01
C ASN A 66 17.54 0.18 -4.63
N ILE A 67 18.30 1.24 -4.39
CA ILE A 67 19.69 1.18 -3.90
C ILE A 67 19.71 1.69 -2.47
N GLN A 68 19.92 0.80 -1.51
CA GLN A 68 20.01 1.17 -0.10
C GLN A 68 21.15 2.18 0.15
N LYS A 69 20.87 3.16 0.99
CA LYS A 69 21.79 4.20 1.45
C LYS A 69 22.08 4.02 2.94
N ARG A 70 23.07 4.75 3.43
CA ARG A 70 23.43 4.73 4.85
C ARG A 70 22.29 5.29 5.69
N PRO A 71 22.11 4.78 6.93
CA PRO A 71 21.14 5.33 7.87
C PRO A 71 21.30 6.85 8.02
N MET A 72 20.19 7.55 8.26
CA MET A 72 20.18 8.98 8.53
C MET A 72 19.02 9.36 9.44
N THR A 73 19.13 10.49 10.14
CA THR A 73 18.04 11.05 10.94
C THR A 73 16.99 11.74 10.07
N VAL A 74 15.78 11.92 10.58
CA VAL A 74 14.73 12.71 9.90
C VAL A 74 15.20 14.15 9.62
N THR A 75 15.98 14.74 10.52
CA THR A 75 16.56 16.09 10.34
C THR A 75 17.54 16.16 9.17
N GLU A 76 18.42 15.17 9.02
CA GLU A 76 19.32 15.06 7.87
C GLU A 76 18.55 14.82 6.57
N TYR A 77 17.53 13.95 6.63
CA TYR A 77 16.66 13.69 5.49
C TYR A 77 15.90 14.95 5.03
N HIS A 78 15.36 15.74 5.97
CA HIS A 78 14.71 17.01 5.66
C HIS A 78 15.67 18.00 4.99
N LYS A 79 16.89 18.17 5.52
CA LYS A 79 17.92 19.02 4.90
C LYS A 79 18.24 18.59 3.47
N LEU A 80 18.31 17.27 3.24
CA LEU A 80 18.54 16.69 1.92
C LEU A 80 17.37 16.95 0.97
N ALA A 81 16.14 16.64 1.40
CA ALA A 81 14.90 16.84 0.65
C ALA A 81 14.67 18.32 0.26
N SER A 82 15.10 19.24 1.13
CA SER A 82 14.98 20.69 0.92
C SER A 82 16.16 21.30 0.15
N SER A 83 17.20 20.53 -0.18
CA SER A 83 18.34 21.03 -0.96
C SER A 83 17.94 21.37 -2.41
N ALA A 84 18.67 22.28 -3.05
CA ALA A 84 18.43 22.66 -4.45
C ALA A 84 18.43 21.49 -5.44
N LYS A 85 19.07 20.38 -5.09
CA LYS A 85 19.10 19.15 -5.89
C LYS A 85 17.79 18.38 -5.81
N TYR A 86 17.14 18.32 -4.64
CA TYR A 86 16.00 17.43 -4.39
C TYR A 86 14.70 18.16 -4.09
N CYS A 87 14.72 19.49 -3.95
CA CYS A 87 13.53 20.26 -3.66
C CYS A 87 12.49 20.14 -4.79
N THR A 88 11.23 20.35 -4.41
CA THR A 88 10.12 20.40 -5.34
C THR A 88 10.33 21.51 -6.36
N PRO A 89 10.21 21.26 -7.68
CA PRO A 89 10.38 22.29 -8.69
C PRO A 89 9.23 23.31 -8.58
N PRO A 90 9.46 24.59 -8.96
CA PRO A 90 8.38 25.56 -9.08
C PRO A 90 7.28 25.02 -10.00
N HIS A 91 6.03 25.18 -9.61
CA HIS A 91 4.84 24.74 -10.34
C HIS A 91 3.65 25.62 -9.95
N PHE A 92 2.63 25.71 -10.80
CA PHE A 92 1.46 26.57 -10.55
C PHE A 92 0.22 25.80 -10.09
N ASP A 93 0.14 24.49 -10.34
CA ASP A 93 -0.90 23.59 -9.84
C ASP A 93 -0.40 22.13 -9.78
N TYR A 94 -1.24 21.22 -9.30
CA TYR A 94 -0.91 19.80 -9.20
C TYR A 94 -0.77 19.12 -10.56
N GLU A 95 -1.45 19.58 -11.60
CA GLU A 95 -1.33 19.00 -12.94
C GLU A 95 0.03 19.32 -13.58
N ASP A 96 0.52 20.53 -13.37
CA ASP A 96 1.84 20.96 -13.77
C ASP A 96 2.94 20.20 -13.05
N LEU A 97 2.76 19.96 -11.74
CA LEU A 97 3.66 19.13 -10.97
C LEU A 97 3.66 17.67 -11.46
N GLU A 98 2.49 17.09 -11.75
CA GLU A 98 2.34 15.75 -12.32
C GLU A 98 3.04 15.62 -13.69
N ARG A 99 2.88 16.61 -14.58
CA ARG A 99 3.60 16.65 -15.86
C ARG A 99 5.12 16.66 -15.64
N LYS A 100 5.60 17.44 -14.67
CA LYS A 100 7.03 17.49 -14.30
C LYS A 100 7.51 16.17 -13.71
N TYR A 101 6.71 15.49 -12.90
CA TYR A 101 7.02 14.18 -12.36
C TYR A 101 7.26 13.18 -13.50
N TRP A 102 6.28 12.99 -14.39
CA TRP A 102 6.38 12.01 -15.46
C TRP A 102 7.47 12.35 -16.49
N LYS A 103 7.70 13.64 -16.77
CA LYS A 103 8.78 14.08 -17.66
C LYS A 103 10.16 13.80 -17.08
N ASN A 104 10.33 13.86 -15.76
CA ASN A 104 11.64 13.82 -15.10
C ASN A 104 11.90 12.57 -14.24
N ILE A 105 11.02 11.56 -14.28
CA ILE A 105 11.08 10.39 -13.40
C ILE A 105 12.43 9.65 -13.43
N THR A 106 13.10 9.62 -14.59
CA THR A 106 14.41 8.96 -14.79
C THR A 106 15.62 9.81 -14.41
N TYR A 107 15.44 11.11 -14.18
CA TYR A 107 16.53 12.03 -13.87
C TYR A 107 16.66 12.22 -12.37
N ASN A 108 17.88 12.39 -11.86
CA ASN A 108 18.15 12.69 -10.46
C ASN A 108 17.41 11.76 -9.45
N PRO A 109 17.80 10.49 -9.32
CA PRO A 109 17.14 9.51 -8.45
C PRO A 109 16.88 10.04 -7.03
N PRO A 110 15.61 10.09 -6.58
CA PRO A 110 15.27 10.56 -5.24
C PRO A 110 15.59 9.49 -4.19
N ILE A 111 15.63 9.89 -2.92
CA ILE A 111 15.85 8.98 -1.79
C ILE A 111 14.56 8.90 -0.97
N TYR A 112 14.08 7.70 -0.65
CA TYR A 112 12.85 7.48 0.10
C TYR A 112 13.17 6.81 1.44
N GLY A 113 12.72 7.39 2.54
CA GLY A 113 12.79 6.75 3.86
C GLY A 113 11.55 5.90 4.07
N ALA A 114 11.43 4.79 3.34
CA ALA A 114 10.31 3.87 3.41
C ALA A 114 10.51 2.80 4.48
N ASP A 115 9.39 2.18 4.88
CA ASP A 115 9.37 0.97 5.72
C ASP A 115 10.14 1.14 7.04
N VAL A 116 9.97 2.31 7.68
CA VAL A 116 10.57 2.60 9.00
C VAL A 116 9.60 2.14 10.08
N SER A 117 9.95 1.06 10.82
CA SER A 117 9.15 0.58 11.96
C SER A 117 8.94 1.70 12.98
N GLY A 118 7.68 1.96 13.33
CA GLY A 118 7.31 2.94 14.35
C GLY A 118 5.99 3.65 14.05
N THR A 119 5.55 4.46 15.00
CA THR A 119 4.36 5.30 14.90
C THR A 119 4.68 6.70 15.41
N LEU A 120 4.06 7.71 14.80
CA LEU A 120 4.03 9.09 15.31
C LEU A 120 2.73 9.39 16.06
N THR A 121 1.80 8.45 16.08
CA THR A 121 0.53 8.58 16.78
C THR A 121 0.74 8.36 18.28
N ASP A 122 0.25 9.29 19.11
CA ASP A 122 0.37 9.22 20.57
C ASP A 122 -0.40 8.01 21.13
N ASP A 123 0.11 7.41 22.22
CA ASP A 123 -0.44 6.20 22.82
C ASP A 123 -1.86 6.39 23.38
N GLU A 124 -2.21 7.62 23.75
CA GLU A 124 -3.52 7.99 24.29
C GLU A 124 -4.60 8.10 23.18
N VAL A 125 -4.21 8.10 21.91
CA VAL A 125 -5.16 8.17 20.79
C VAL A 125 -5.84 6.82 20.64
N ILE A 126 -7.14 6.79 20.96
CA ILE A 126 -7.97 5.58 20.92
C ILE A 126 -8.69 5.35 19.58
N HIS A 127 -8.96 6.43 18.82
CA HIS A 127 -9.71 6.36 17.57
C HIS A 127 -8.74 6.43 16.39
N TRP A 128 -8.86 5.49 15.44
CA TRP A 128 -8.05 5.46 14.22
C TRP A 128 -6.54 5.45 14.48
N ASN A 129 -6.12 4.84 15.58
CA ASN A 129 -4.70 4.61 15.86
C ASN A 129 -4.18 3.53 14.91
N ILE A 130 -3.36 3.91 13.93
CA ILE A 130 -2.88 3.01 12.88
C ILE A 130 -2.11 1.83 13.47
N ASN A 131 -1.41 2.01 14.59
CA ASN A 131 -0.68 0.94 15.24
C ASN A 131 -1.61 -0.09 15.95
N ARG A 132 -2.90 0.24 16.16
CA ARG A 132 -3.88 -0.57 16.90
C ARG A 132 -5.30 -0.34 16.37
N LEU A 133 -5.58 -0.80 15.15
CA LEU A 133 -6.89 -0.60 14.51
C LEU A 133 -8.01 -1.49 15.08
N GLY A 134 -7.67 -2.61 15.75
CA GLY A 134 -8.66 -3.49 16.36
C GLY A 134 -9.48 -4.25 15.32
N THR A 135 -8.82 -4.84 14.32
CA THR A 135 -9.48 -5.51 13.18
C THR A 135 -9.27 -7.01 13.21
N ILE A 136 -9.94 -7.75 12.33
CA ILE A 136 -9.79 -9.22 12.31
C ILE A 136 -8.34 -9.65 12.00
N LEU A 137 -7.50 -8.77 11.43
CA LEU A 137 -6.10 -9.07 11.18
C LEU A 137 -5.31 -9.34 12.47
N ASP A 138 -5.77 -8.81 13.61
CA ASP A 138 -5.14 -8.98 14.92
C ASP A 138 -5.14 -10.46 15.36
N TYR A 139 -6.06 -11.29 14.85
CA TYR A 139 -6.09 -12.73 15.10
C TYR A 139 -4.82 -13.47 14.63
N VAL A 140 -4.04 -12.90 13.69
CA VAL A 140 -2.75 -13.47 13.31
C VAL A 140 -1.78 -13.43 14.49
N ASN A 141 -1.75 -12.32 15.22
CA ASN A 141 -0.90 -12.18 16.40
C ASN A 141 -1.48 -12.97 17.58
N GLU A 142 -2.80 -12.93 17.80
CA GLU A 142 -3.44 -13.64 18.91
C GLU A 142 -3.29 -15.16 18.82
N ASP A 143 -3.50 -15.74 17.63
CA ASP A 143 -3.52 -17.21 17.47
C ASP A 143 -2.12 -17.79 17.23
N TYR A 144 -1.21 -17.02 16.62
CA TYR A 144 0.10 -17.52 16.19
C TYR A 144 1.29 -16.81 16.84
N GLY A 145 1.08 -15.74 17.61
CA GLY A 145 2.17 -14.98 18.24
C GLY A 145 3.08 -14.24 17.24
N ILE A 146 2.58 -13.99 16.02
CA ILE A 146 3.37 -13.40 14.94
C ILE A 146 3.05 -11.91 14.82
N SER A 147 4.07 -11.07 15.03
CA SER A 147 4.05 -9.69 14.58
C SER A 147 4.75 -9.61 13.21
N ILE A 148 4.03 -9.17 12.18
CA ILE A 148 4.58 -8.95 10.84
C ILE A 148 4.72 -7.45 10.66
N GLU A 149 5.97 -6.97 10.64
CA GLU A 149 6.25 -5.53 10.51
C GLU A 149 5.57 -4.94 9.26
N GLY A 150 4.88 -3.80 9.44
CA GLY A 150 4.17 -3.11 8.36
C GLY A 150 2.81 -3.69 7.98
N VAL A 151 2.51 -4.91 8.43
CA VAL A 151 1.24 -5.59 8.14
C VAL A 151 0.28 -5.48 9.32
N ASN A 152 0.75 -5.79 10.53
CA ASN A 152 -0.01 -5.57 11.77
C ASN A 152 0.69 -4.61 12.75
N THR A 153 1.77 -3.95 12.30
CA THR A 153 2.40 -2.82 12.97
C THR A 153 2.52 -1.64 12.00
N ALA A 154 2.66 -0.43 12.54
CA ALA A 154 2.79 0.77 11.73
C ALA A 154 4.19 0.90 11.08
N TYR A 155 4.19 1.33 9.83
CA TYR A 155 5.37 1.86 9.14
C TYR A 155 5.26 3.35 8.89
N LEU A 156 6.37 4.05 9.08
CA LEU A 156 6.57 5.44 8.71
C LEU A 156 7.27 5.55 7.36
N TYR A 157 6.84 6.53 6.59
CA TYR A 157 7.32 6.84 5.25
C TYR A 157 7.71 8.31 5.18
N PHE A 158 9.00 8.57 5.06
CA PHE A 158 9.55 9.90 4.83
C PHE A 158 9.79 10.10 3.34
N GLY A 159 8.93 10.90 2.70
CA GLY A 159 9.00 11.22 1.28
C GLY A 159 9.79 12.48 1.00
N MET A 160 10.34 12.57 -0.23
CA MET A 160 10.81 13.81 -0.86
C MET A 160 10.23 13.89 -2.27
N TRP A 161 10.43 15.01 -2.96
CA TRP A 161 9.97 15.18 -4.33
C TRP A 161 10.37 13.99 -5.20
N LYS A 162 9.39 13.47 -5.95
CA LYS A 162 9.52 12.37 -6.92
C LYS A 162 9.76 10.98 -6.33
N THR A 163 9.86 10.84 -5.00
CA THR A 163 9.79 9.49 -4.41
C THR A 163 8.47 8.83 -4.78
N THR A 164 8.55 7.57 -5.18
CA THR A 164 7.49 6.86 -5.92
C THR A 164 7.14 5.55 -5.22
N PHE A 165 5.85 5.22 -5.20
CA PHE A 165 5.36 3.87 -4.94
C PHE A 165 4.76 3.32 -6.22
N ALA A 166 5.30 2.20 -6.69
CA ALA A 166 4.96 1.58 -7.96
C ALA A 166 3.57 0.91 -7.92
N TRP A 167 3.08 0.43 -9.07
CA TRP A 167 1.80 -0.28 -9.12
C TRP A 167 1.86 -1.58 -8.33
N HIS A 168 0.98 -1.71 -7.34
CA HIS A 168 0.81 -2.92 -6.53
C HIS A 168 -0.59 -2.99 -5.92
N THR A 169 -0.92 -4.18 -5.44
CA THR A 169 -1.92 -4.40 -4.38
C THR A 169 -1.18 -4.70 -3.08
N GLU A 170 -1.87 -4.58 -1.96
CA GLU A 170 -1.31 -4.93 -0.66
C GLU A 170 -0.96 -6.42 -0.58
N ASP A 171 -0.09 -6.76 0.37
CA ASP A 171 0.24 -8.15 0.66
C ASP A 171 -1.03 -8.93 1.05
N MET A 172 -1.17 -10.14 0.52
CA MET A 172 -2.40 -10.95 0.60
C MET A 172 -3.68 -10.23 0.13
N ASP A 173 -3.53 -9.19 -0.69
CA ASP A 173 -4.61 -8.32 -1.15
C ASP A 173 -5.44 -7.74 0.00
N LEU A 174 -4.79 -7.43 1.14
CA LEU A 174 -5.38 -6.75 2.30
C LEU A 174 -5.90 -5.34 1.97
N TYR A 175 -6.60 -4.74 2.92
CA TYR A 175 -6.77 -3.29 2.94
C TYR A 175 -5.47 -2.64 3.41
N SER A 176 -5.29 -1.36 3.08
CA SER A 176 -4.33 -0.51 3.80
C SER A 176 -4.93 0.82 4.18
N ILE A 177 -4.43 1.37 5.28
CA ILE A 177 -4.68 2.75 5.72
C ILE A 177 -3.40 3.55 5.63
N ASN A 178 -3.46 4.77 5.11
CA ASN A 178 -2.34 5.70 5.10
C ASN A 178 -2.78 7.08 5.59
N TYR A 179 -2.16 7.57 6.66
CA TYR A 179 -2.36 8.92 7.17
C TYR A 179 -1.15 9.79 6.87
N LEU A 180 -1.37 10.97 6.29
CA LEU A 180 -0.29 11.92 6.01
C LEU A 180 -0.14 12.89 7.19
N HIS A 181 0.82 12.62 8.08
CA HIS A 181 1.02 13.42 9.30
C HIS A 181 1.32 14.89 9.00
N PHE A 182 2.28 15.15 8.11
CA PHE A 182 2.72 16.50 7.78
C PHE A 182 3.45 16.57 6.43
N GLY A 183 3.68 17.81 5.98
CA GLY A 183 4.53 18.13 4.84
C GLY A 183 3.76 18.21 3.53
N ALA A 184 4.47 17.98 2.43
CA ALA A 184 3.93 18.11 1.08
C ALA A 184 2.93 16.98 0.73
N PRO A 185 1.97 17.23 -0.18
CA PRO A 185 0.97 16.24 -0.57
C PRO A 185 1.54 14.97 -1.22
N LYS A 186 0.69 13.95 -1.36
CA LYS A 186 0.95 12.69 -2.06
C LYS A 186 -0.11 12.48 -3.15
N THR A 187 0.30 12.29 -4.40
CA THR A 187 -0.65 11.92 -5.47
C THR A 187 -0.77 10.41 -5.53
N TRP A 188 -2.01 9.94 -5.63
CA TRP A 188 -2.40 8.56 -5.81
C TRP A 188 -3.10 8.37 -7.16
N TYR A 189 -2.77 7.27 -7.82
CA TYR A 189 -3.56 6.67 -8.89
C TYR A 189 -4.11 5.35 -8.37
N CYS A 190 -5.35 5.04 -8.73
CA CYS A 190 -5.93 3.74 -8.43
C CYS A 190 -6.67 3.19 -9.63
N ILE A 191 -6.71 1.87 -9.73
CA ILE A 191 -7.52 1.13 -10.69
C ILE A 191 -8.63 0.43 -9.91
N PRO A 192 -9.91 0.60 -10.30
CA PRO A 192 -11.01 -0.19 -9.76
C PRO A 192 -10.68 -1.68 -9.70
N PRO A 193 -10.94 -2.39 -8.59
CA PRO A 193 -10.59 -3.81 -8.45
C PRO A 193 -11.12 -4.70 -9.59
N GLU A 194 -12.34 -4.41 -10.10
CA GLU A 194 -12.94 -5.08 -11.27
C GLU A 194 -12.10 -4.98 -12.56
N HIS A 195 -11.13 -4.07 -12.61
CA HIS A 195 -10.23 -3.86 -13.74
C HIS A 195 -8.77 -4.26 -13.43
N GLY A 196 -8.46 -4.75 -12.23
CA GLY A 196 -7.10 -5.15 -11.84
C GLY A 196 -6.48 -6.18 -12.80
N ARG A 197 -7.25 -7.20 -13.22
CA ARG A 197 -6.82 -8.21 -14.21
C ARG A 197 -6.50 -7.62 -15.59
N ARG A 198 -7.04 -6.46 -15.95
CA ARG A 198 -6.71 -5.77 -17.20
C ARG A 198 -5.35 -5.09 -17.10
N LEU A 199 -5.03 -4.49 -15.94
CA LEU A 199 -3.68 -3.98 -15.65
C LEU A 199 -2.65 -5.11 -15.67
N GLU A 200 -2.91 -6.24 -15.01
CA GLU A 200 -1.99 -7.39 -14.98
C GLU A 200 -1.65 -7.89 -16.39
N ARG A 201 -2.65 -7.99 -17.27
CA ARG A 201 -2.45 -8.38 -18.68
C ARG A 201 -1.62 -7.34 -19.44
N LEU A 202 -1.93 -6.05 -19.26
CA LEU A 202 -1.17 -4.96 -19.87
C LEU A 202 0.30 -5.00 -19.44
N ALA A 203 0.54 -5.12 -18.13
CA ALA A 203 1.88 -5.18 -17.56
C ALA A 203 2.63 -6.43 -18.04
N THR A 204 1.97 -7.59 -18.11
CA THR A 204 2.56 -8.83 -18.66
C THR A 204 3.01 -8.65 -20.11
N GLY A 205 2.22 -7.96 -20.93
CA GLY A 205 2.57 -7.67 -22.33
C GLY A 205 3.79 -6.78 -22.49
N PHE A 206 3.95 -5.77 -21.63
CA PHE A 206 5.06 -4.81 -21.69
C PHE A 206 6.32 -5.26 -20.96
N PHE A 207 6.18 -6.12 -19.95
CA PHE A 207 7.28 -6.59 -19.11
C PHE A 207 7.43 -8.12 -19.16
N PRO A 208 7.55 -8.74 -20.36
CA PRO A 208 7.51 -10.20 -20.51
C PRO A 208 8.69 -10.92 -19.85
N GLY A 209 9.83 -10.25 -19.67
CA GLY A 209 10.97 -10.81 -18.92
C GLY A 209 10.62 -11.03 -17.45
N TYR A 210 9.96 -10.04 -16.82
CA TYR A 210 9.57 -10.10 -15.41
C TYR A 210 8.42 -11.07 -15.18
N SER A 211 7.42 -11.09 -16.06
CA SER A 211 6.26 -11.98 -15.92
C SER A 211 6.61 -13.46 -16.06
N LYS A 212 7.59 -13.78 -16.92
CA LYS A 212 8.11 -15.16 -17.06
C LYS A 212 8.81 -15.64 -15.80
N SER A 213 9.53 -14.74 -15.11
CA SER A 213 10.21 -15.06 -13.85
C SER A 213 9.26 -15.13 -12.66
N CYS A 214 8.23 -14.27 -12.64
CA CYS A 214 7.23 -14.24 -11.56
C CYS A 214 5.85 -13.83 -12.12
N PRO A 215 4.84 -14.70 -12.06
CA PRO A 215 3.47 -14.35 -12.46
C PRO A 215 2.89 -13.18 -11.66
N ALA A 216 3.37 -12.96 -10.43
CA ALA A 216 2.96 -11.89 -9.52
C ALA A 216 3.97 -10.73 -9.46
N PHE A 217 4.74 -10.48 -10.52
CA PHE A 217 5.88 -9.53 -10.47
C PHE A 217 5.49 -8.09 -10.08
N LEU A 218 4.22 -7.68 -10.19
CA LEU A 218 3.76 -6.39 -9.69
C LEU A 218 3.90 -6.26 -8.16
N ARG A 219 3.85 -7.39 -7.43
CA ARG A 219 4.15 -7.42 -5.97
C ARG A 219 5.59 -7.05 -5.64
N HIS A 220 6.48 -7.03 -6.62
CA HIS A 220 7.85 -6.56 -6.39
C HIS A 220 7.92 -5.04 -6.16
N LYS A 221 6.81 -4.29 -6.38
CA LYS A 221 6.71 -2.84 -6.20
C LYS A 221 7.78 -2.08 -7.02
N MET A 222 8.06 -2.56 -8.24
CA MET A 222 9.08 -2.00 -9.16
C MET A 222 8.51 -1.47 -10.48
N THR A 223 7.27 -1.84 -10.84
CA THR A 223 6.70 -1.53 -12.15
C THR A 223 5.90 -0.24 -12.13
N ILE A 224 6.31 0.74 -12.93
CA ILE A 224 5.66 2.05 -13.01
C ILE A 224 5.09 2.22 -14.41
N ILE A 225 3.79 2.52 -14.48
CA ILE A 225 3.04 2.75 -15.72
C ILE A 225 2.32 4.09 -15.58
N SER A 226 2.54 4.99 -16.52
CA SER A 226 1.95 6.33 -16.49
C SER A 226 0.46 6.34 -16.85
N PRO A 227 -0.31 7.34 -16.37
CA PRO A 227 -1.69 7.60 -16.77
C PRO A 227 -1.89 7.67 -18.30
N HIS A 228 -0.90 8.18 -19.03
CA HIS A 228 -0.94 8.26 -20.49
C HIS A 228 -1.05 6.87 -21.13
N VAL A 229 -0.24 5.91 -20.66
CA VAL A 229 -0.27 4.52 -21.14
C VAL A 229 -1.58 3.85 -20.74
N LEU A 230 -2.05 4.04 -19.50
CA LEU A 230 -3.32 3.48 -19.05
C LEU A 230 -4.48 3.96 -19.94
N LYS A 231 -4.53 5.27 -20.25
CA LYS A 231 -5.53 5.86 -21.15
C LYS A 231 -5.42 5.30 -22.57
N GLN A 232 -4.21 5.18 -23.12
CA GLN A 232 -3.97 4.63 -24.47
C GLN A 232 -4.51 3.19 -24.59
N TYR A 233 -4.37 2.38 -23.55
CA TYR A 233 -4.86 0.99 -23.53
C TYR A 233 -6.24 0.85 -22.88
N SER A 234 -6.97 1.96 -22.70
CA SER A 234 -8.32 2.01 -22.16
C SER A 234 -8.47 1.31 -20.79
N ILE A 235 -7.43 1.34 -19.96
CA ILE A 235 -7.50 0.89 -18.56
C ILE A 235 -8.11 2.02 -17.72
N PRO A 236 -9.28 1.82 -17.10
CA PRO A 236 -9.88 2.84 -16.26
C PRO A 236 -9.05 3.03 -15.00
N PHE A 237 -8.81 4.29 -14.63
CA PHE A 237 -8.09 4.66 -13.43
C PHE A 237 -8.64 5.98 -12.90
N ASN A 238 -8.53 6.19 -11.60
CA ASN A 238 -8.81 7.47 -10.95
C ASN A 238 -7.51 8.07 -10.39
N LYS A 239 -7.53 9.36 -10.11
CA LYS A 239 -6.42 10.12 -9.54
C LYS A 239 -6.94 11.00 -8.40
N ILE A 240 -6.21 11.06 -7.30
CA ILE A 240 -6.51 11.94 -6.17
C ILE A 240 -5.21 12.39 -5.49
N THR A 241 -5.21 13.61 -4.95
CA THR A 241 -4.10 14.12 -4.14
C THR A 241 -4.51 14.10 -2.67
N GLN A 242 -3.68 13.50 -1.82
CA GLN A 242 -3.80 13.47 -0.37
C GLN A 242 -2.96 14.59 0.22
N GLU A 243 -3.59 15.47 1.00
CA GLU A 243 -2.97 16.54 1.76
C GLU A 243 -2.69 16.11 3.21
N ALA A 244 -1.90 16.92 3.93
CA ALA A 244 -1.56 16.64 5.32
C ALA A 244 -2.83 16.67 6.19
N GLY A 245 -2.95 15.72 7.11
CA GLY A 245 -4.14 15.52 7.93
C GLY A 245 -5.21 14.63 7.28
N GLU A 246 -5.00 14.13 6.06
CA GLU A 246 -5.98 13.26 5.39
C GLU A 246 -5.57 11.78 5.45
N ILE A 247 -6.60 10.92 5.45
CA ILE A 247 -6.47 9.46 5.46
C ILE A 247 -6.82 8.91 4.07
N MET A 248 -6.04 7.96 3.58
CA MET A 248 -6.32 7.16 2.39
C MET A 248 -6.55 5.72 2.79
N ILE A 249 -7.61 5.11 2.25
CA ILE A 249 -7.93 3.69 2.40
C ILE A 249 -7.81 3.01 1.05
N THR A 250 -6.95 2.01 0.93
CA THR A 250 -6.93 1.10 -0.21
C THR A 250 -7.77 -0.13 0.11
N PHE A 251 -8.49 -0.63 -0.90
CA PHE A 251 -9.37 -1.78 -0.75
C PHE A 251 -8.73 -3.05 -1.35
N PRO A 252 -9.17 -4.25 -0.94
CA PRO A 252 -8.67 -5.51 -1.47
C PRO A 252 -8.64 -5.53 -2.99
N TYR A 253 -7.49 -5.94 -3.53
CA TYR A 253 -7.24 -6.01 -4.97
C TYR A 253 -7.30 -4.66 -5.73
N GLY A 254 -7.37 -3.54 -5.01
CA GLY A 254 -7.28 -2.20 -5.56
C GLY A 254 -5.84 -1.84 -5.90
N TYR A 255 -5.46 -2.00 -7.17
CA TYR A 255 -4.16 -1.58 -7.64
C TYR A 255 -3.98 -0.08 -7.48
N HIS A 256 -2.84 0.34 -6.92
CA HIS A 256 -2.52 1.74 -6.74
C HIS A 256 -1.03 2.03 -6.92
N ALA A 257 -0.73 3.28 -7.27
CA ALA A 257 0.61 3.81 -7.47
C ALA A 257 0.62 5.32 -7.22
N GLY A 258 1.78 5.95 -7.12
CA GLY A 258 1.83 7.39 -6.92
C GLY A 258 3.18 7.94 -6.52
N PHE A 259 3.19 9.23 -6.15
CA PHE A 259 4.42 9.95 -5.85
C PHE A 259 4.22 11.06 -4.81
N ASN A 260 5.28 11.38 -4.08
CA ASN A 260 5.31 12.48 -3.11
C ASN A 260 5.71 13.79 -3.79
N HIS A 261 5.05 14.88 -3.37
CA HIS A 261 5.26 16.22 -3.94
C HIS A 261 6.50 16.91 -3.37
N GLY A 262 6.99 16.49 -2.20
CA GLY A 262 8.07 17.14 -1.48
C GLY A 262 8.37 16.41 -0.18
N PHE A 263 9.05 17.08 0.76
CA PHE A 263 9.29 16.51 2.08
C PHE A 263 7.96 16.28 2.81
N ASN A 264 7.70 15.04 3.20
CA ASN A 264 6.50 14.67 3.96
C ASN A 264 6.74 13.44 4.85
N CYS A 265 5.79 13.17 5.75
CA CYS A 265 5.78 11.97 6.57
C CYS A 265 4.38 11.36 6.57
N ALA A 266 4.28 10.09 6.19
CA ALA A 266 3.05 9.32 6.27
C ALA A 266 3.24 8.10 7.18
N GLU A 267 2.15 7.65 7.80
CA GLU A 267 2.07 6.42 8.58
C GLU A 267 1.07 5.49 7.90
N SER A 268 1.39 4.20 7.81
CA SER A 268 0.46 3.21 7.27
C SER A 268 0.65 1.82 7.86
N THR A 269 -0.41 1.02 7.75
CA THR A 269 -0.41 -0.42 8.04
C THR A 269 -1.48 -1.11 7.19
N ASN A 270 -1.51 -2.44 7.23
CA ASN A 270 -2.60 -3.22 6.66
C ASN A 270 -3.70 -3.53 7.68
N PHE A 271 -4.90 -3.79 7.19
CA PHE A 271 -5.99 -4.25 8.03
C PHE A 271 -6.94 -5.16 7.25
N ALA A 272 -7.83 -5.84 7.95
CA ALA A 272 -8.77 -6.77 7.35
C ALA A 272 -10.20 -6.57 7.85
N THR A 273 -11.15 -6.86 6.97
CA THR A 273 -12.57 -7.03 7.29
C THR A 273 -13.00 -8.43 6.88
N THR A 274 -14.19 -8.89 7.30
CA THR A 274 -14.68 -10.23 6.92
C THR A 274 -14.77 -10.41 5.40
N ARG A 275 -15.04 -9.34 4.65
CA ARG A 275 -15.02 -9.32 3.18
C ARG A 275 -13.67 -9.73 2.58
N TRP A 276 -12.56 -9.39 3.24
CA TRP A 276 -11.21 -9.70 2.75
C TRP A 276 -10.92 -11.21 2.69
N VAL A 277 -11.55 -12.04 3.52
CA VAL A 277 -11.23 -13.47 3.63
C VAL A 277 -11.25 -14.19 2.27
N GLU A 278 -12.20 -13.87 1.40
CA GLU A 278 -12.27 -14.46 0.06
C GLU A 278 -11.15 -13.97 -0.89
N TYR A 279 -10.63 -12.75 -0.70
CA TYR A 279 -9.47 -12.23 -1.42
C TYR A 279 -8.19 -12.90 -0.95
N GLY A 280 -7.95 -12.93 0.37
CA GLY A 280 -6.76 -13.52 0.96
C GLY A 280 -6.55 -14.98 0.51
N LYS A 281 -7.64 -15.78 0.52
CA LYS A 281 -7.65 -17.16 0.04
C LYS A 281 -7.27 -17.32 -1.43
N ARG A 282 -7.50 -16.31 -2.27
CA ARG A 282 -7.30 -16.35 -3.73
C ARG A 282 -6.23 -15.36 -4.21
N SER A 283 -5.45 -14.81 -3.28
CA SER A 283 -4.40 -13.86 -3.59
C SER A 283 -3.28 -14.54 -4.37
N LEU A 284 -2.89 -13.94 -5.49
CA LEU A 284 -1.81 -14.46 -6.32
C LEU A 284 -0.46 -14.06 -5.69
N GLN A 285 0.25 -14.95 -5.03
CA GLN A 285 1.50 -14.61 -4.34
C GLN A 285 2.74 -14.62 -5.25
N CYS A 286 3.78 -13.87 -4.85
CA CYS A 286 5.11 -14.00 -5.44
C CYS A 286 5.84 -15.20 -4.82
N LEU A 287 6.42 -16.05 -5.68
CA LEU A 287 7.16 -17.25 -5.26
C LEU A 287 8.66 -17.17 -5.59
N CYS A 288 9.12 -16.08 -6.22
CA CYS A 288 10.51 -15.94 -6.63
C CYS A 288 11.40 -15.26 -5.57
N ARG A 289 10.83 -14.80 -4.45
CA ARG A 289 11.57 -14.19 -3.35
C ARG A 289 11.18 -14.82 -2.00
N PRO A 290 12.14 -15.05 -1.08
CA PRO A 290 11.87 -15.69 0.21
C PRO A 290 11.28 -14.73 1.25
N ASP A 291 11.43 -13.43 1.07
CA ASP A 291 11.04 -12.33 1.98
C ASP A 291 9.60 -11.83 1.77
N ASN A 292 8.80 -12.50 0.94
CA ASN A 292 7.40 -12.11 0.76
C ASN A 292 6.58 -12.42 2.01
N VAL A 293 5.67 -11.50 2.34
CA VAL A 293 4.68 -11.70 3.42
C VAL A 293 3.79 -12.88 3.07
N LYS A 294 3.66 -13.81 4.02
CA LYS A 294 2.70 -14.91 3.99
C LYS A 294 1.86 -14.87 5.25
N ILE A 295 0.54 -14.98 5.07
CA ILE A 295 -0.41 -15.02 6.17
C ILE A 295 -1.19 -16.32 6.05
N SER A 296 -1.21 -17.12 7.11
CA SER A 296 -2.05 -18.29 7.18
C SER A 296 -3.52 -17.87 7.15
N MET A 297 -4.24 -18.31 6.13
CA MET A 297 -5.68 -18.06 6.03
C MET A 297 -6.51 -18.93 6.99
N ASP A 298 -5.89 -19.90 7.66
CA ASP A 298 -6.56 -20.91 8.49
C ASP A 298 -7.43 -20.30 9.60
N THR A 299 -6.86 -19.42 10.41
CA THR A 299 -7.58 -18.72 11.49
C THR A 299 -8.83 -17.99 10.98
N PHE A 300 -8.74 -17.39 9.80
CA PHE A 300 -9.82 -16.62 9.21
C PHE A 300 -10.92 -17.51 8.65
N VAL A 301 -10.57 -18.55 7.89
CA VAL A 301 -11.58 -19.47 7.32
C VAL A 301 -12.29 -20.22 8.44
N LYS A 302 -11.55 -20.69 9.45
CA LYS A 302 -12.13 -21.39 10.60
C LYS A 302 -13.11 -20.52 11.39
N ARG A 303 -12.80 -19.23 11.59
CA ARG A 303 -13.63 -18.31 12.39
C ARG A 303 -14.79 -17.71 11.61
N PHE A 304 -14.58 -17.37 10.33
CA PHE A 304 -15.54 -16.59 9.53
C PHE A 304 -16.24 -17.37 8.42
N GLN A 305 -15.79 -18.59 8.11
CA GLN A 305 -16.40 -19.48 7.11
C GLN A 305 -16.36 -20.95 7.58
N PRO A 306 -16.81 -21.26 8.81
CA PRO A 306 -16.70 -22.60 9.38
C PRO A 306 -17.37 -23.68 8.52
N GLU A 307 -18.43 -23.33 7.79
CA GLU A 307 -19.16 -24.20 6.87
C GLU A 307 -18.35 -24.58 5.62
N ARG A 308 -17.34 -23.79 5.25
CA ARG A 308 -16.44 -24.05 4.10
C ARG A 308 -15.08 -24.59 4.52
N TYR A 309 -14.77 -24.60 5.82
CA TYR A 309 -13.43 -24.92 6.31
C TYR A 309 -12.95 -26.31 5.88
N GLU A 310 -13.76 -27.35 6.10
CA GLU A 310 -13.44 -28.72 5.67
C GLU A 310 -13.31 -28.84 4.14
N LEU A 311 -14.16 -28.16 3.37
CA LEU A 311 -14.05 -28.15 1.90
C LEU A 311 -12.76 -27.45 1.44
N TRP A 312 -12.38 -26.37 2.10
CA TRP A 312 -11.16 -25.61 1.82
C TRP A 312 -9.89 -26.40 2.14
N LEU A 313 -9.82 -27.03 3.32
CA LEU A 313 -8.68 -27.90 3.69
C LEU A 313 -8.48 -29.05 2.69
N ASN A 314 -9.58 -29.59 2.16
CA ASN A 314 -9.53 -30.65 1.16
C ASN A 314 -9.25 -30.17 -0.27
N GLY A 315 -8.97 -28.88 -0.49
CA GLY A 315 -8.72 -28.31 -1.82
C GLY A 315 -9.93 -28.38 -2.75
N LYS A 316 -11.14 -28.30 -2.18
CA LYS A 316 -12.42 -28.37 -2.91
C LYS A 316 -13.23 -27.08 -2.83
N ASP A 317 -12.66 -26.03 -2.26
CA ASP A 317 -13.33 -24.74 -2.15
C ASP A 317 -13.23 -23.91 -3.45
N PHE A 318 -14.07 -24.28 -4.42
CA PHE A 318 -14.23 -23.55 -5.67
C PHE A 318 -15.21 -22.40 -5.51
N GLY A 319 -14.83 -21.21 -5.98
CA GLY A 319 -15.71 -20.05 -5.96
C GLY A 319 -15.15 -18.93 -6.81
N PRO A 320 -15.98 -17.93 -7.14
CA PRO A 320 -15.50 -16.74 -7.83
C PRO A 320 -14.51 -15.96 -6.95
N HIS A 321 -13.56 -15.29 -7.59
CA HIS A 321 -12.89 -14.17 -6.92
C HIS A 321 -13.93 -13.05 -6.74
N PRO A 322 -14.01 -12.36 -5.58
CA PRO A 322 -15.07 -11.37 -5.32
C PRO A 322 -15.24 -10.30 -6.41
N GLU A 323 -14.15 -9.94 -7.09
CA GLU A 323 -14.12 -8.92 -8.18
C GLU A 323 -13.97 -9.53 -9.59
N ASP A 324 -13.98 -10.86 -9.71
CA ASP A 324 -14.12 -11.56 -10.99
C ASP A 324 -15.18 -12.67 -10.83
N PRO A 325 -16.47 -12.30 -10.73
CA PRO A 325 -17.56 -13.25 -10.50
C PRO A 325 -17.73 -14.25 -11.65
N THR A 326 -17.13 -13.97 -12.81
CA THR A 326 -17.23 -14.81 -14.00
C THR A 326 -16.26 -15.98 -13.99
N LYS A 327 -15.19 -15.90 -13.19
CA LYS A 327 -14.13 -16.91 -13.16
C LYS A 327 -14.14 -17.66 -11.84
N ILE A 328 -14.46 -18.93 -11.90
CA ILE A 328 -14.32 -19.84 -10.76
C ILE A 328 -12.84 -20.18 -10.60
N SER A 329 -12.30 -19.93 -9.41
CA SER A 329 -10.97 -20.38 -9.02
C SER A 329 -11.03 -21.19 -7.74
N LEU A 330 -10.09 -22.13 -7.63
CA LEU A 330 -9.85 -22.83 -6.38
C LEU A 330 -9.24 -21.85 -5.38
N ALA A 331 -9.76 -21.82 -4.16
CA ALA A 331 -9.02 -21.29 -3.01
C ALA A 331 -7.98 -22.34 -2.59
N PRO A 332 -6.67 -22.12 -2.80
CA PRO A 332 -5.64 -23.05 -2.34
C PRO A 332 -5.79 -23.38 -0.84
N PRO A 333 -5.66 -24.65 -0.44
CA PRO A 333 -5.59 -25.03 0.97
C PRO A 333 -4.33 -24.43 1.62
N PRO A 334 -4.26 -24.37 2.96
CA PRO A 334 -3.08 -23.82 3.64
C PRO A 334 -1.84 -24.65 3.30
N SER A 335 -0.74 -23.99 2.92
CA SER A 335 0.52 -24.68 2.63
C SER A 335 1.31 -24.94 3.91
N SER A 336 2.20 -25.93 3.91
CA SER A 336 3.11 -26.18 5.04
C SER A 336 4.02 -24.97 5.36
N SER A 337 4.28 -24.11 4.37
CA SER A 337 5.01 -22.85 4.58
C SER A 337 4.17 -21.77 5.26
N ASP A 338 2.84 -21.77 5.07
CA ASP A 338 1.94 -20.89 5.81
C ASP A 338 1.77 -21.37 7.26
N ILE A 339 1.89 -22.68 7.48
CA ILE A 339 1.85 -23.31 8.81
C ILE A 339 3.16 -23.05 9.59
N LEU A 340 4.29 -22.83 8.91
CA LEU A 340 5.56 -22.51 9.56
C LEU A 340 5.65 -21.06 10.07
N CYS A 341 4.80 -20.17 9.57
CA CYS A 341 4.53 -18.91 10.27
C CYS A 341 3.95 -19.19 11.68
N ASN A 342 3.24 -20.32 11.88
CA ASN A 342 2.66 -20.70 13.18
C ASN A 342 3.66 -21.34 14.19
N LYS A 343 4.99 -21.17 14.01
CA LYS A 343 6.01 -21.76 14.90
C LYS A 343 7.12 -20.81 15.31
#